data_AF-A0A7U9N9H5-F1
#
_entry.id   AF-A0A7U9N9H5-F1
#
_cell.length_a   1.000
_cell.length_b   1.000
_cell.length_c   1.000
_cell.angle_alpha   90.00
_cell.angle_beta   90.00
_cell.angle_gamma   90.00
#
_symmetry.space_group_name_H-M   'P 1'
#
loop_
_entity.id
_entity.type
_entity.pdbx_description
1 polymer ?
#
loop_
_entity_poly.entity_id
_entity_poly.type
_entity_poly.pdbx_seq_one_letter_code
_entity_poly.pdbx_strand_id
1 'polypeptide(L)'
;MEKRIEELIPKNIFDLSGIDELGKLSDDEILPILPRLLEWMKDMNWPVAKEMPMLLSRHQKVLIPSIIEALQPEQTESDWKTYIIQILLPLLDKDSLLLLKPSLERIAQSPTWGEESEKTDCEARQLLDQMINLSDAGCQNSEDACEGWKKG
;
A
#
# COMPACT_ATOMS: atom_id res chain seq x y z
N MET A 1 -27.40 17.31 10.47
CA MET A 1 -27.05 16.00 11.04
C MET A 1 -25.60 15.77 10.67
N GLU A 2 -24.70 15.74 11.66
CA GLU A 2 -23.35 15.22 11.42
C GLU A 2 -23.51 13.75 11.04
N LYS A 3 -23.14 13.41 9.81
CA LYS A 3 -23.11 12.02 9.35
C LYS A 3 -22.01 11.32 10.14
N ARG A 4 -22.33 10.21 10.80
CA ARG A 4 -21.30 9.45 11.52
C ARG A 4 -20.35 8.87 10.49
N ILE A 5 -19.06 8.95 10.74
CA ILE A 5 -18.04 8.49 9.78
C ILE A 5 -18.21 7.01 9.40
N GLU A 6 -18.69 6.18 10.33
CA GLU A 6 -19.04 4.77 10.11
C GLU A 6 -20.11 4.56 9.03
N GLU A 7 -20.97 5.56 8.79
CA GLU A 7 -22.00 5.50 7.75
C GLU A 7 -21.44 5.73 6.34
N LEU A 8 -20.18 6.15 6.23
CA LEU A 8 -19.46 6.30 4.97
C LEU A 8 -18.83 4.99 4.49
N ILE A 9 -18.65 4.01 5.39
CA ILE A 9 -18.11 2.71 5.01
C ILE A 9 -19.13 2.00 4.10
N PRO A 10 -18.68 1.41 2.97
CA PRO A 10 -19.55 0.64 2.11
C PRO A 10 -20.29 -0.45 2.90
N LYS A 11 -21.56 -0.68 2.56
CA LYS A 11 -22.40 -1.67 3.23
C LYS A 11 -22.55 -2.98 2.45
N ASN A 12 -22.20 -2.95 1.17
CA ASN A 12 -22.20 -4.11 0.28
C ASN A 12 -21.25 -3.86 -0.92
N ILE A 13 -21.01 -4.90 -1.71
CA ILE A 13 -20.05 -4.91 -2.81
C ILE A 13 -20.33 -3.87 -3.94
N PHE A 14 -21.56 -3.34 -4.02
CA PHE A 14 -21.98 -2.31 -4.99
C PHE A 14 -22.18 -0.93 -4.35
N ASP A 15 -21.95 -0.78 -3.05
CA ASP A 15 -22.21 0.47 -2.34
C ASP A 15 -21.10 1.49 -2.57
N LEU A 16 -21.31 2.35 -3.56
CA LEU A 16 -20.41 3.46 -3.88
C LEU A 16 -20.86 4.79 -3.25
N SER A 17 -21.94 4.79 -2.45
CA SER A 17 -22.60 6.02 -2.00
C SER A 17 -21.75 6.88 -1.05
N GLY A 18 -20.76 6.28 -0.38
CA GLY A 18 -19.84 6.94 0.54
C GLY A 18 -18.51 7.38 -0.07
N ILE A 19 -18.15 6.91 -1.26
CA ILE A 19 -16.79 7.04 -1.82
C ILE A 19 -16.38 8.50 -2.00
N ASP A 20 -17.25 9.32 -2.59
CA ASP A 20 -16.96 10.75 -2.81
C ASP A 20 -16.74 11.52 -1.51
N GLU A 21 -17.48 11.17 -0.45
CA GLU A 21 -17.34 11.81 0.87
C GLU A 21 -16.09 11.31 1.60
N LEU A 22 -15.78 10.01 1.53
CA LEU A 22 -14.54 9.46 2.06
C LEU A 22 -13.31 10.16 1.46
N GLY A 23 -13.34 10.44 0.16
CA GLY A 23 -12.25 11.11 -0.55
C GLY A 23 -12.02 12.58 -0.15
N LYS A 24 -12.88 13.17 0.69
CA LYS A 24 -12.77 14.54 1.20
C LYS A 24 -12.28 14.60 2.65
N LEU A 25 -12.20 13.46 3.34
CA LEU A 25 -11.77 13.41 4.74
C LEU A 25 -10.29 13.75 4.87
N SER A 26 -9.92 14.34 5.99
CA SER A 26 -8.52 14.44 6.42
C SER A 26 -8.00 13.12 7.00
N ASP A 27 -6.68 13.02 7.17
CA ASP A 27 -6.04 11.87 7.81
C ASP A 27 -6.61 11.58 9.21
N ASP A 28 -6.80 12.62 10.04
CA ASP A 28 -7.34 12.49 11.39
C ASP A 28 -8.79 11.99 11.40
N GLU A 29 -9.58 12.44 10.43
CA GLU A 29 -10.98 12.03 10.31
C GLU A 29 -11.07 10.58 9.87
N ILE A 30 -10.38 10.17 8.80
CA ILE A 30 -10.52 8.82 8.22
C ILE A 30 -9.84 7.72 9.04
N LEU A 31 -8.80 8.06 9.81
CA LEU A 31 -7.96 7.13 10.56
C LEU A 31 -8.76 6.02 11.30
N PRO A 32 -9.85 6.30 12.04
CA PRO A 32 -10.57 5.27 12.80
C PRO A 32 -11.21 4.19 11.93
N ILE A 33 -11.50 4.48 10.65
CA ILE A 33 -12.17 3.56 9.73
C ILE A 33 -11.24 2.96 8.67
N LEU A 34 -9.99 3.42 8.58
CA LEU A 34 -9.01 2.90 7.60
C LEU A 34 -8.82 1.38 7.63
N PRO A 35 -8.72 0.70 8.79
CA PRO A 35 -8.62 -0.76 8.81
C PRO A 35 -9.80 -1.43 8.10
N ARG A 36 -11.02 -0.94 8.33
CA ARG A 36 -12.25 -1.47 7.71
C ARG A 36 -12.33 -1.13 6.22
N LEU A 37 -11.81 0.02 5.80
CA LEU A 37 -11.73 0.37 4.38
C LEU A 37 -10.72 -0.52 3.64
N LEU A 38 -9.59 -0.86 4.28
CA LEU A 38 -8.59 -1.76 3.70
C LEU A 38 -9.16 -3.17 3.45
N GLU A 39 -10.06 -3.66 4.30
CA GLU A 39 -10.73 -4.96 4.13
C GLU A 39 -11.58 -5.04 2.84
N TRP A 40 -12.04 -3.92 2.29
CA TRP A 40 -12.76 -3.92 1.01
C TRP A 40 -11.88 -4.31 -0.18
N MET A 41 -10.55 -4.36 -0.01
CA MET A 41 -9.62 -4.90 -0.99
C MET A 41 -9.48 -6.43 -0.96
N LYS A 42 -10.19 -7.15 -0.07
CA LYS A 42 -10.10 -8.62 0.02
C LYS A 42 -10.53 -9.34 -1.26
N ASP A 43 -11.39 -8.72 -2.06
CA ASP A 43 -11.80 -9.25 -3.37
C ASP A 43 -11.93 -8.10 -4.38
N MET A 44 -10.93 -7.99 -5.25
CA MET A 44 -10.86 -6.95 -6.27
C MET A 44 -11.91 -7.11 -7.40
N ASN A 45 -12.70 -8.20 -7.39
CA ASN A 45 -13.85 -8.33 -8.29
C ASN A 45 -15.03 -7.48 -7.85
N TRP A 46 -15.10 -7.08 -6.57
CA TRP A 46 -16.16 -6.22 -6.08
C TRP A 46 -16.02 -4.82 -6.69
N PRO A 47 -17.11 -4.24 -7.24
CA PRO A 47 -17.06 -2.88 -7.78
C PRO A 47 -16.50 -1.86 -6.80
N VAL A 48 -16.87 -1.96 -5.52
CA VAL A 48 -16.36 -1.06 -4.49
C VAL A 48 -14.87 -1.20 -4.21
N ALA A 49 -14.30 -2.40 -4.35
CA ALA A 49 -12.88 -2.65 -4.12
C ALA A 49 -11.99 -1.85 -5.07
N LYS A 50 -12.49 -1.57 -6.29
CA LYS A 50 -11.76 -0.83 -7.33
C LYS A 50 -11.50 0.63 -6.96
N GLU A 51 -12.33 1.20 -6.10
CA GLU A 51 -12.18 2.58 -5.61
C GLU A 51 -11.18 2.68 -4.45
N MET A 52 -10.93 1.57 -3.74
CA MET A 52 -10.12 1.57 -2.51
C MET A 52 -8.66 1.98 -2.73
N PRO A 53 -7.90 1.48 -3.74
CA PRO A 53 -6.48 1.79 -3.85
C PRO A 53 -6.17 3.28 -3.94
N MET A 54 -6.92 4.01 -4.77
CA MET A 54 -6.74 5.46 -4.95
C MET A 54 -7.23 6.28 -3.75
N LEU A 55 -8.25 5.81 -3.05
CA LEU A 55 -8.74 6.44 -1.83
C LEU A 55 -7.72 6.26 -0.69
N LEU A 56 -7.27 5.03 -0.47
CA LEU A 56 -6.35 4.64 0.59
C LEU A 56 -4.96 5.26 0.41
N SER A 57 -4.43 5.34 -0.82
CA SER A 57 -3.10 5.91 -1.08
C SER A 57 -2.98 7.40 -0.70
N ARG A 58 -4.09 8.15 -0.70
CA ARG A 58 -4.10 9.56 -0.24
C ARG A 58 -3.78 9.69 1.24
N HIS A 59 -4.09 8.65 2.02
CA HIS A 59 -3.91 8.58 3.47
C HIS A 59 -2.74 7.68 3.87
N GLN A 60 -1.80 7.45 2.94
CA GLN A 60 -0.72 6.49 3.08
C GLN A 60 0.05 6.55 4.42
N LYS A 61 0.32 7.75 4.94
CA LYS A 61 1.10 7.95 6.17
C LYS A 61 0.42 7.34 7.39
N VAL A 62 -0.89 7.53 7.51
CA VAL A 62 -1.70 7.01 8.62
C VAL A 62 -2.22 5.60 8.36
N LEU A 63 -2.14 5.11 7.12
CA LEU A 63 -2.55 3.77 6.71
C LEU A 63 -1.50 2.69 7.03
N ILE A 64 -0.22 3.06 7.15
CA ILE A 64 0.90 2.10 7.37
C ILE A 64 0.63 1.07 8.47
N PRO A 65 0.14 1.43 9.67
CA PRO A 65 -0.12 0.44 10.72
C PRO A 65 -1.12 -0.65 10.29
N SER A 66 -2.19 -0.26 9.58
CA SER A 66 -3.20 -1.19 9.08
C SER A 66 -2.65 -2.12 8.01
N ILE A 67 -1.75 -1.63 7.15
CA ILE A 67 -1.07 -2.47 6.15
C ILE A 67 -0.12 -3.45 6.84
N ILE A 68 0.65 -3.01 7.83
CA ILE A 68 1.55 -3.88 8.59
C ILE A 68 0.77 -5.01 9.27
N GLU A 69 -0.39 -4.71 9.84
CA GLU A 69 -1.30 -5.70 10.44
C GLU A 69 -1.82 -6.69 9.39
N ALA A 70 -2.30 -6.20 8.24
CA ALA A 70 -2.78 -7.06 7.15
C ALA A 70 -1.69 -7.99 6.57
N LEU A 71 -0.43 -7.56 6.60
CA LEU A 71 0.72 -8.33 6.10
C LEU A 71 1.38 -9.23 7.17
N GLN A 72 0.83 -9.34 8.39
CA GLN A 72 1.34 -10.26 9.41
C GLN A 72 1.18 -11.73 8.99
N PRO A 73 2.09 -12.64 9.39
CA PRO A 73 1.99 -14.05 9.04
C PRO A 73 0.72 -14.74 9.60
N GLU A 74 0.17 -14.24 10.71
CA GLU A 74 -1.07 -14.75 11.31
C GLU A 74 -2.31 -14.47 10.45
N GLN A 75 -2.26 -13.47 9.56
CA GLN A 75 -3.33 -13.20 8.60
C GLN A 75 -3.31 -14.27 7.50
N THR A 76 -4.39 -15.05 7.40
CA THR A 76 -4.47 -16.20 6.47
C THR A 76 -5.01 -15.84 5.09
N GLU A 77 -5.62 -14.65 4.93
CA GLU A 77 -6.18 -14.16 3.67
C GLU A 77 -5.06 -13.75 2.70
N SER A 78 -4.42 -14.73 2.06
CA SER A 78 -3.22 -14.50 1.23
C SER A 78 -3.51 -13.74 -0.06
N ASP A 79 -4.68 -13.96 -0.68
CA ASP A 79 -5.17 -13.16 -1.81
C ASP A 79 -5.23 -11.67 -1.49
N TRP A 80 -5.71 -11.33 -0.28
CA TRP A 80 -5.80 -9.94 0.17
C TRP A 80 -4.41 -9.31 0.29
N LYS A 81 -3.43 -10.04 0.84
CA LYS A 81 -2.03 -9.59 0.89
C LYS A 81 -1.48 -9.37 -0.51
N THR A 82 -1.74 -10.29 -1.43
CA THR A 82 -1.35 -10.16 -2.85
C THR A 82 -1.94 -8.89 -3.45
N TYR A 83 -3.22 -8.61 -3.26
CA TYR A 83 -3.85 -7.37 -3.77
C TYR A 83 -3.28 -6.11 -3.13
N ILE A 84 -2.99 -6.12 -1.82
CA ILE A 84 -2.32 -4.99 -1.16
C ILE A 84 -0.96 -4.74 -1.84
N ILE A 85 -0.12 -5.77 -1.97
CA ILE A 85 1.24 -5.66 -2.51
C ILE A 85 1.23 -5.27 -3.99
N GLN A 86 0.34 -5.86 -4.79
CA GLN A 86 0.33 -5.68 -6.24
C GLN A 86 -0.37 -4.40 -6.69
N ILE A 87 -1.36 -3.92 -5.93
CA ILE A 87 -2.25 -2.83 -6.37
C ILE A 87 -2.10 -1.58 -5.52
N LEU A 88 -2.09 -1.70 -4.20
CA LEU A 88 -2.03 -0.54 -3.31
C LEU A 88 -0.60 -0.04 -3.13
N LEU A 89 0.35 -0.92 -2.80
CA LEU A 89 1.72 -0.51 -2.49
C LEU A 89 2.42 0.26 -3.63
N PRO A 90 2.25 -0.07 -4.92
CA PRO A 90 2.85 0.69 -6.01
C PRO A 90 2.35 2.14 -6.14
N LEU A 91 1.25 2.49 -5.47
CA LEU A 91 0.69 3.85 -5.44
C LEU A 91 1.27 4.70 -4.30
N LEU A 92 2.01 4.09 -3.37
CA LEU A 92 2.57 4.79 -2.22
C LEU A 92 3.90 5.45 -2.56
N ASP A 93 4.23 6.51 -1.82
CA ASP A 93 5.52 7.15 -1.92
C ASP A 93 6.65 6.28 -1.33
N LYS A 94 7.88 6.65 -1.68
CA LYS A 94 9.08 5.91 -1.29
C LYS A 94 9.23 5.81 0.23
N ASP A 95 8.93 6.88 0.96
CA ASP A 95 9.10 6.92 2.42
C ASP A 95 8.12 5.96 3.10
N SER A 96 6.88 5.91 2.61
CA SER A 96 5.84 4.98 3.05
C SER A 96 6.22 3.53 2.74
N LEU A 97 6.73 3.25 1.54
CA LEU A 97 7.23 1.93 1.17
C LEU A 97 8.41 1.47 2.03
N LEU A 98 9.32 2.37 2.39
CA LEU A 98 10.45 2.04 3.27
C LEU A 98 10.01 1.59 4.66
N LEU A 99 8.90 2.12 5.18
CA LEU A 99 8.32 1.66 6.45
C LEU A 99 7.72 0.25 6.36
N LEU A 100 7.28 -0.17 5.17
CA LEU A 100 6.71 -1.49 4.91
C LEU A 100 7.74 -2.54 4.50
N LYS A 101 8.97 -2.11 4.20
CA LYS A 101 10.07 -2.98 3.78
C LYS A 101 10.28 -4.20 4.68
N PRO A 102 10.27 -4.11 6.03
CA PRO A 102 10.45 -5.30 6.87
C PRO A 102 9.36 -6.37 6.66
N SER A 103 8.11 -5.95 6.45
CA SER A 103 7.01 -6.87 6.18
C SER A 103 7.17 -7.54 4.81
N LEU A 104 7.59 -6.78 3.78
CA LEU A 104 7.87 -7.30 2.45
C LEU A 104 9.05 -8.29 2.46
N GLU A 105 10.14 -7.97 3.17
CA GLU A 105 11.30 -8.84 3.32
C GLU A 105 10.93 -10.16 4.01
N ARG A 106 10.10 -10.10 5.06
CA ARG A 106 9.57 -11.31 5.70
C ARG A 106 8.83 -12.20 4.71
N ILE A 107 7.86 -11.64 3.97
CA ILE A 107 7.07 -12.39 2.98
C ILE A 107 7.97 -12.98 1.90
N ALA A 108 8.92 -12.21 1.39
CA ALA A 108 9.83 -12.63 0.32
C ALA A 108 10.78 -13.77 0.74
N GLN A 109 11.25 -13.77 2.00
CA GLN A 109 12.29 -14.68 2.51
C GLN A 109 11.71 -15.89 3.25
N SER A 110 10.58 -15.71 3.94
CA SER A 110 9.96 -16.74 4.77
C SER A 110 8.42 -16.63 4.66
N PRO A 111 7.85 -16.89 3.48
CA PRO A 111 6.41 -16.85 3.30
C PRO A 111 5.71 -17.92 4.14
N THR A 112 4.47 -17.64 4.52
CA THR A 112 3.57 -18.70 4.98
C THR A 112 3.16 -19.58 3.80
N TRP A 113 2.61 -20.76 4.08
CA TRP A 113 2.13 -21.65 3.02
C TRP A 113 1.07 -20.98 2.11
N GLY A 114 0.19 -20.14 2.68
CA GLY A 114 -0.80 -19.40 1.90
C GLY A 114 -0.15 -18.33 1.01
N GLU A 115 0.83 -17.60 1.55
CA GLU A 115 1.57 -16.59 0.78
C GLU A 115 2.37 -17.21 -0.37
N GLU A 116 2.94 -18.39 -0.19
CA GLU A 116 3.61 -19.13 -1.26
C GLU A 116 2.62 -19.66 -2.31
N SER A 117 1.48 -20.22 -1.87
CA SER A 117 0.43 -20.72 -2.77
C SER A 117 -0.10 -19.63 -3.70
N GLU A 118 -0.33 -18.43 -3.16
CA GLU A 118 -0.81 -17.26 -3.91
C GLU A 118 0.31 -16.42 -4.55
N LYS A 119 1.56 -16.90 -4.48
CA LYS A 119 2.75 -16.22 -5.00
C LYS A 119 2.95 -14.80 -4.46
N THR A 120 2.41 -14.52 -3.27
CA THR A 120 2.60 -13.26 -2.56
C THR A 120 4.10 -12.98 -2.31
N ASP A 121 4.89 -14.04 -2.09
CA ASP A 121 6.35 -13.97 -1.97
C ASP A 121 7.03 -13.40 -3.22
N CYS A 122 6.55 -13.79 -4.40
CA CYS A 122 7.06 -13.34 -5.69
C CYS A 122 6.73 -11.87 -5.93
N GLU A 123 5.50 -11.45 -5.64
CA GLU A 123 5.08 -10.04 -5.73
C GLU A 123 5.88 -9.15 -4.77
N ALA A 124 6.13 -9.64 -3.53
CA ALA A 124 6.95 -8.93 -2.56
C ALA A 124 8.40 -8.75 -3.04
N ARG A 125 9.03 -9.80 -3.61
CA ARG A 125 10.39 -9.71 -4.19
C ARG A 125 10.43 -8.70 -5.34
N GLN A 126 9.46 -8.76 -6.24
CA GLN A 126 9.40 -7.85 -7.38
C GLN A 126 9.31 -6.38 -6.93
N LEU A 127 8.47 -6.08 -5.93
CA LEU A 127 8.37 -4.73 -5.39
C LEU A 127 9.67 -4.28 -4.70
N LEU A 128 10.30 -5.16 -3.93
CA LEU A 128 11.60 -4.87 -3.29
C LEU A 128 12.69 -4.55 -4.32
N ASP A 129 12.76 -5.30 -5.42
CA ASP A 129 13.70 -5.05 -6.51
C ASP A 129 13.45 -3.68 -7.17
N GLN A 130 12.18 -3.30 -7.37
CA GLN A 130 11.82 -1.98 -7.88
C GLN A 130 12.26 -0.86 -6.93
N MET A 131 12.10 -1.05 -5.62
CA MET A 131 12.54 -0.07 -4.61
C MET A 131 14.06 0.16 -4.64
N ILE A 132 14.86 -0.88 -4.90
CA ILE A 132 16.32 -0.80 -5.04
C ILE A 132 16.72 -0.10 -6.34
N ASN A 133 16.10 -0.48 -7.46
CA ASN A 133 16.41 0.15 -8.75
C ASN A 133 16.08 1.66 -8.78
N LEU A 134 15.07 2.08 -8.00
CA LEU A 134 14.74 3.50 -7.80
C LEU A 134 15.75 4.25 -6.92
N SER A 135 16.53 3.58 -6.06
CA SER A 135 17.61 4.24 -5.32
C SER A 135 18.85 4.47 -6.19
N ASP A 136 19.13 3.56 -7.11
CA ASP A 136 20.36 3.57 -7.90
C ASP A 136 20.29 4.57 -9.08
N ALA A 137 19.10 4.75 -9.68
CA ALA A 137 18.87 5.76 -10.71
C ALA A 137 19.06 7.21 -10.22
N GLY A 138 19.01 7.45 -8.91
CA GLY A 138 19.28 8.75 -8.30
C GLY A 138 20.78 9.08 -8.15
N CYS A 139 21.65 8.05 -8.11
CA CYS A 139 23.09 8.24 -7.92
C CYS A 139 23.83 8.55 -9.23
N GLN A 140 23.31 8.12 -10.38
CA GLN A 140 23.95 8.31 -11.69
C GLN A 140 23.88 9.75 -12.24
N ASN A 141 23.24 10.69 -11.54
CA ASN A 141 23.13 12.10 -11.97
C ASN A 141 24.01 13.08 -11.17
N SER A 142 24.96 12.59 -10.36
CA SER A 142 25.82 13.45 -9.52
C SER A 142 27.33 13.32 -9.73
N GLU A 143 27.78 12.38 -10.56
CA GLU A 143 29.23 12.20 -10.82
C GLU A 143 29.77 13.06 -11.98
N ASP A 144 28.92 13.63 -12.84
CA ASP A 144 29.35 14.46 -13.98
C ASP A 144 29.57 15.96 -13.64
N ALA A 145 29.41 16.38 -12.38
CA ALA A 145 29.52 17.79 -11.98
C ALA A 145 30.86 18.18 -11.31
N CYS A 146 31.81 17.25 -11.14
CA CYS A 146 33.04 17.49 -10.36
C CYS A 146 34.36 17.44 -11.15
N GLU A 147 34.34 17.39 -12.48
CA GLU A 147 35.54 17.55 -13.32
C GLU A 147 35.54 18.87 -14.08
N GLY A 148 35.70 19.99 -13.37
CA GLY A 148 35.65 21.30 -14.00
C GLY A 148 36.57 22.38 -13.44
N TRP A 149 37.45 22.10 -12.46
CA TRP A 149 38.32 23.15 -11.89
C TRP A 149 39.68 22.62 -11.45
N LYS A 150 40.50 22.19 -12.42
CA LYS A 150 41.97 22.28 -12.30
C LYS A 150 42.58 22.55 -13.67
N LYS A 151 42.95 23.81 -13.90
CA LYS A 151 44.29 24.25 -14.34
C LYS A 151 44.30 25.78 -14.50
N GLY A 152 44.92 26.43 -13.52
CA GLY A 152 45.74 27.60 -13.79
C GLY A 152 47.14 27.18 -14.20
#